data_AF-A0A561TS03-F1
#
_entry.id   AF-A0A561TS03-F1
#
_cell.length_a   1.000
_cell.length_b   1.000
_cell.length_c   1.000
_cell.angle_alpha   90.00
_cell.angle_beta   90.00
_cell.angle_gamma   90.00
#
_symmetry.space_group_name_H-M   'P 1'
#
loop_
_entity.id
_entity.type
_entity.pdbx_description
1 polymer ?
#
loop_
_entity_poly.entity_id
_entity_poly.type
_entity_poly.pdbx_seq_one_letter_code
_entity_poly.pdbx_strand_id
1 'polypeptide(L)'
;MQGREDFVTGARRAQQAGFDGVESHGAFGFVIAQRLSRRFNRRTDRYGGDIEGRSCFPLELFDGVRGASGPYFQRWMPPRWYETS
;
A
#
# COMPACT_ATOMS: atom_id res chain seq x y z
N MET A 1 -1.81 -3.22 14.42
CA MET A 1 -2.09 -1.92 13.78
C MET A 1 -3.21 -2.11 12.78
N GLN A 2 -4.46 -1.87 13.20
CA GLN A 2 -5.67 -2.23 12.43
C GLN A 2 -5.63 -1.80 10.96
N GLY A 3 -5.24 -0.55 10.70
CA GLY A 3 -5.27 0.02 9.35
C GLY A 3 -4.28 -0.55 8.34
N ARG A 4 -3.30 -1.38 8.71
CA ARG A 4 -2.42 -2.06 7.73
C ARG A 4 -3.04 -3.37 7.24
N GLU A 5 -3.58 -4.13 8.19
CA GLU A 5 -4.19 -5.45 7.93
C GLU A 5 -5.42 -5.33 7.04
N ASP A 6 -6.17 -4.24 7.17
CA ASP A 6 -7.33 -3.95 6.33
C ASP A 6 -6.94 -3.76 4.85
N PHE A 7 -5.81 -3.08 4.56
CA PHE A 7 -5.31 -2.91 3.19
C PHE A 7 -4.81 -4.24 2.60
N VAL A 8 -4.10 -5.02 3.41
CA VAL A 8 -3.62 -6.35 3.02
C VAL A 8 -4.82 -7.27 2.69
N THR A 9 -5.84 -7.26 3.53
CA THR A 9 -7.06 -8.04 3.31
C THR A 9 -7.82 -7.55 2.08
N GLY A 10 -7.90 -6.24 1.86
CA GLY A 10 -8.48 -5.65 0.65
C GLY A 10 -7.76 -6.09 -0.63
N ALA A 11 -6.43 -6.06 -0.64
CA ALA A 11 -5.62 -6.52 -1.75
C ALA A 11 -5.85 -8.01 -2.06
N ARG A 12 -5.91 -8.86 -1.03
CA ARG A 12 -6.24 -10.29 -1.20
C ARG A 12 -7.61 -10.50 -1.81
N ARG A 13 -8.63 -9.77 -1.35
CA ARG A 13 -9.98 -9.83 -1.90
C ARG A 13 -10.03 -9.40 -3.36
N ALA A 14 -9.31 -8.33 -3.71
CA ALA A 14 -9.21 -7.88 -5.11
C ALA A 14 -8.54 -8.94 -6.00
N GLN A 15 -7.45 -9.56 -5.54
CA GLN A 15 -6.83 -10.65 -6.29
C GLN A 15 -7.79 -11.84 -6.48
N GLN A 16 -8.53 -12.22 -5.42
CA GLN A 16 -9.53 -13.30 -5.49
C GLN A 16 -10.69 -12.96 -6.44
N ALA A 17 -11.03 -11.68 -6.57
CA ALA A 17 -12.05 -11.21 -7.51
C ALA A 17 -11.56 -11.12 -8.96
N GLY A 18 -10.28 -11.42 -9.23
CA GLY A 18 -9.70 -11.44 -10.57
C GLY A 18 -9.09 -10.12 -11.04
N PHE A 19 -8.85 -9.15 -10.15
CA PHE A 19 -8.11 -7.93 -10.50
C PHE A 19 -6.62 -8.21 -10.66
N ASP A 20 -5.98 -7.51 -11.60
CA ASP A 20 -4.52 -7.58 -11.82
C ASP A 20 -3.70 -6.83 -10.76
N GLY A 21 -4.34 -5.93 -10.00
CA GLY A 21 -3.67 -5.14 -8.98
C GLY A 21 -4.63 -4.23 -8.22
N VAL A 22 -4.10 -3.53 -7.22
CA VAL A 22 -4.78 -2.45 -6.51
C VAL A 22 -3.86 -1.26 -6.32
N GLU A 23 -4.45 -0.06 -6.40
CA GLU A 23 -3.77 1.19 -6.05
C GLU A 23 -4.13 1.55 -4.61
N SER A 24 -3.13 1.75 -3.75
CA SER A 24 -3.35 2.26 -2.40
C SER A 24 -3.44 3.78 -2.45
N HIS A 25 -4.65 4.31 -2.31
CA HIS A 25 -4.90 5.74 -2.45
C HIS A 25 -4.21 6.57 -1.35
N GLY A 26 -3.12 7.23 -1.71
CA GLY A 26 -2.28 8.02 -0.80
C GLY A 26 -2.34 9.53 -0.99
N ALA A 27 -3.32 10.02 -1.74
CA ALA A 27 -3.48 11.44 -2.06
C ALA A 27 -4.61 12.10 -1.24
N PHE A 28 -4.89 13.37 -1.52
CA PHE A 28 -6.07 14.12 -1.07
C PHE A 28 -6.38 14.09 0.44
N GLY A 29 -5.34 14.06 1.28
CA GLY A 29 -5.51 14.15 2.74
C GLY A 29 -6.12 12.90 3.37
N PHE A 30 -6.13 11.76 2.67
CA PHE A 30 -6.51 10.46 3.24
C PHE A 30 -5.40 9.88 4.12
N VAL A 31 -5.65 8.72 4.72
CA VAL A 31 -4.85 8.18 5.83
C VAL A 31 -3.35 8.10 5.51
N ILE A 32 -2.95 7.68 4.31
CA ILE A 32 -1.53 7.62 3.89
C ILE A 32 -0.96 9.04 3.75
N ALA A 33 -1.70 9.97 3.14
CA ALA A 33 -1.29 11.38 3.01
C ALA A 33 -1.13 12.07 4.37
N GLN A 34 -2.02 11.79 5.33
CA GLN A 34 -1.93 12.34 6.68
C GLN A 34 -0.71 11.82 7.43
N ARG A 35 -0.35 10.55 7.23
CA ARG A 35 0.85 9.95 7.83
C ARG A 35 2.14 10.56 7.28
N LEU A 36 2.19 10.89 5.99
CA LEU A 36 3.34 11.53 5.35
C LEU A 36 3.49 13.01 5.69
N SER A 37 2.39 13.70 5.99
CA SER A 37 2.37 15.14 6.22
C SER A 37 2.95 15.52 7.58
N ARG A 38 3.93 16.44 7.61
CA ARG A 38 4.40 17.09 8.85
C ARG A 38 3.30 17.84 9.60
N ARG A 39 2.30 18.34 8.88
CA ARG A 39 1.21 19.13 9.46
C ARG A 39 0.21 18.26 10.23
N PHE A 40 -0.06 17.05 9.73
CA PHE A 40 -1.05 16.13 10.31
C PHE A 40 -0.41 15.06 11.20
N ASN A 41 0.80 14.60 10.89
CA ASN A 41 1.54 13.64 11.70
C ASN A 41 2.52 14.34 12.65
N ARG A 42 2.08 14.53 13.89
CA ARG A 42 2.88 15.09 15.00
C ARG A 42 3.40 14.01 15.96
N ARG A 43 3.46 12.75 15.52
CA ARG A 43 3.97 11.66 16.36
C ARG A 43 5.47 11.84 16.60
N THR A 44 5.92 11.36 17.75
CA THR A 44 7.32 11.35 18.18
C THR A 44 7.89 9.93 18.29
N ASP A 45 7.11 8.93 17.88
CA ASP A 45 7.55 7.54 17.79
C ASP A 45 8.15 7.22 16.41
N ARG A 46 8.46 5.93 16.16
CA ARG A 46 9.04 5.44 14.90
C ARG A 46 8.23 5.77 13.63
N TYR A 47 6.99 6.24 13.78
CA TYR A 47 6.09 6.58 12.68
C TYR A 47 5.88 8.09 12.49
N GLY A 48 6.71 8.92 13.14
CA GLY A 48 6.62 10.37 13.10
C GLY A 48 8.00 11.03 13.16
N GLY A 49 8.04 12.32 13.46
CA GLY A 49 9.28 13.09 13.46
C GLY A 49 9.73 13.48 12.05
N ASP A 50 10.81 12.89 11.56
CA ASP A 50 11.40 13.21 10.26
C ASP A 50 10.71 12.50 9.09
N ILE A 51 11.25 12.66 7.88
CA ILE A 51 10.67 12.04 6.68
C ILE A 51 10.74 10.51 6.72
N GLU A 52 11.76 9.93 7.33
CA GLU A 52 11.97 8.49 7.39
C GLU A 52 10.90 7.86 8.28
N GLY A 53 10.72 8.38 9.50
CA GLY A 53 9.68 7.91 10.41
C GLY A 53 8.27 8.08 9.83
N ARG A 54 7.98 9.20 9.18
CA ARG A 54 6.67 9.40 8.51
C ARG A 54 6.46 8.47 7.31
N SER A 55 7.53 8.01 6.66
CA SER A 55 7.48 7.09 5.53
C SER A 55 7.43 5.62 5.94
N CYS A 56 7.78 5.28 7.19
CA CYS A 56 7.72 3.90 7.69
C CYS A 56 6.33 3.26 7.49
N PHE A 57 5.23 3.97 7.79
CA PHE A 57 3.90 3.40 7.66
C PHE A 57 3.52 3.05 6.20
N PRO A 58 3.62 3.97 5.22
CA PRO A 58 3.39 3.64 3.82
C PRO A 58 4.27 2.50 3.31
N LEU A 59 5.55 2.48 3.67
CA LEU A 59 6.47 1.41 3.25
C LEU A 59 6.06 0.05 3.82
N GLU A 60 5.80 -0.04 5.13
CA GLU A 60 5.32 -1.27 5.78
C GLU A 60 3.97 -1.77 5.21
N LEU A 61 3.13 -0.86 4.75
CA LEU A 61 1.87 -1.17 4.09
C LEU A 61 2.10 -1.77 2.70
N PHE A 62 2.95 -1.15 1.89
CA PHE A 62 3.28 -1.66 0.56
C PHE A 62 3.97 -3.02 0.63
N ASP A 63 4.90 -3.21 1.56
CA ASP A 63 5.57 -4.49 1.78
C ASP A 63 4.57 -5.56 2.27
N GLY A 64 3.65 -5.20 3.16
CA GLY A 64 2.60 -6.09 3.63
C GLY A 64 1.66 -6.53 2.51
N VAL A 65 1.26 -5.61 1.64
CA VAL A 65 0.40 -5.92 0.49
C VAL A 65 1.14 -6.82 -0.50
N ARG A 66 2.38 -6.47 -0.87
CA ARG A 66 3.21 -7.25 -1.80
C ARG A 66 3.48 -8.66 -1.29
N GLY A 67 3.78 -8.82 0.00
CA GLY A 67 4.02 -10.13 0.61
C GLY A 67 2.76 -11.00 0.75
N ALA A 68 1.58 -10.39 0.68
CA ALA A 68 0.31 -11.09 0.80
C ALA A 68 -0.36 -11.43 -0.54
N SER A 69 0.14 -10.85 -1.64
CA SER A 69 -0.38 -11.01 -2.99
C SER A 69 0.53 -11.86 -3.88
N GLY A 70 0.01 -12.34 -5.00
CA GLY A 70 0.80 -13.10 -5.99
C GLY A 70 1.91 -12.27 -6.65
N PRO A 71 2.96 -12.90 -7.21
CA PRO A 71 4.14 -12.23 -7.76
C PRO A 71 3.88 -11.32 -8.98
N TYR A 72 2.69 -11.42 -9.58
CA TYR A 72 2.25 -10.61 -10.72
C TYR A 72 1.19 -9.56 -10.36
N PHE A 73 0.68 -9.58 -9.13
CA PHE A 73 -0.33 -8.63 -8.68
C PHE A 73 0.30 -7.24 -8.47
N GLN A 74 -0.38 -6.18 -8.92
CA GLN A 74 0.13 -4.78 -8.93
C GLN A 74 1.31 -4.54 -9.87
N ARG A 75 1.66 -5.51 -10.73
CA ARG A 75 2.68 -5.31 -11.75
C ARG A 75 1.99 -4.85 -13.02
N TRP A 76 2.34 -3.65 -13.48
CA TRP A 76 1.72 -3.00 -14.64
C TRP A 76 1.81 -3.83 -15.95
N MET A 77 2.69 -4.83 -16.02
CA MET A 77 2.79 -5.76 -17.15
C MET A 77 2.81 -7.23 -16.68
N PRO A 78 1.64 -7.87 -16.57
CA PRO A 78 1.54 -9.30 -16.31
C PRO A 78 1.98 -10.13 -17.54
N PRO A 79 2.56 -11.34 -17.33
CA PRO A 79 2.97 -12.23 -18.43
C PRO A 79 1.84 -12.59 -19.40
N ARG A 80 0.62 -12.68 -18.87
CA ARG A 80 -0.62 -13.01 -19.62
C ARG A 80 -0.85 -12.11 -20.85
N TRP A 81 -0.33 -10.89 -20.86
CA TRP A 81 -0.53 -9.94 -21.94
C TRP A 81 0.29 -10.30 -23.19
N TYR A 82 1.35 -11.09 -23.05
CA TYR A 82 2.15 -11.60 -24.17
C TYR A 82 1.59 -12.88 -24.79
N GLU A 83 0.72 -13.60 -24.09
CA GLU A 83 0.15 -14.87 -24.58
C GLU A 83 -1.04 -14.66 -25.54
N THR A 84 -1.59 -13.45 -25.61
CA THR A 84 -2.78 -13.12 -26.42
C THR A 84 -2.53 -12.06 -27.50
N SER A 85 -1.26 -11.76 -27.82
CA SER A 85 -0.87 -10.81 -28.89
C SER A 85 -0.19 -11.50 -30.05
#